data_AF-A0A1I8CN48-F1
#
_entry.id   AF-A0A1I8CN48-F1
#
_cell.length_a   1.000
_cell.length_b   1.000
_cell.length_c   1.000
_cell.angle_alpha   90.00
_cell.angle_beta   90.00
_cell.angle_gamma   90.00
#
_symmetry.space_group_name_H-M   'P 1'
#
loop_
_entity.id
_entity.type
_entity.pdbx_description
1 polymer ?
#
loop_
_entity_poly.entity_id
_entity_poly.type
_entity_poly.pdbx_seq_one_letter_code
_entity_poly.pdbx_strand_id
1 'polypeptide(L)'
;MPQPSTTPPPAEPNDEGPIDLDLGLLVGKRFKIVKKLSSGGCGSVFKVKDAKQGIFAGLKAENNNVAGGTVLKLEARILRAFNNRKCCVHDVNYVHRDVKPSNFAIGIDLDRNRMVYILDFGLGREYTIVKDGKLVHRTARQDALFRGTLKYSSINTLKKSEQGRSDDLWSLMYILAELIKLLPWEDVNDDKDIVLKSKEETKDASLFPQFEDYIQVTNYLRTFEYATRPDYAKLFTIFEGMMHKRKIKHQHLYDWESQKIMPSITDNFIS
;
A
#
# COMPACT_ATOMS: atom_id res chain seq x y z
N MET A 1 7.93 20.07 59.07
CA MET A 1 8.22 19.03 58.06
C MET A 1 8.19 19.67 56.69
N PRO A 2 9.27 19.63 55.90
CA PRO A 2 9.29 20.21 54.56
C PRO A 2 8.59 19.29 53.55
N GLN A 3 7.82 19.89 52.65
CA GLN A 3 7.18 19.22 51.50
C GLN A 3 8.26 18.74 50.51
N PRO A 4 8.13 17.55 49.89
CA PRO A 4 9.11 17.08 48.92
C PRO A 4 9.00 17.86 47.61
N SER A 5 10.14 18.39 47.16
CA SER A 5 10.32 19.08 45.88
C SER A 5 10.14 18.11 44.71
N THR A 6 9.14 18.35 43.87
CA THR A 6 8.92 17.63 42.62
C THR A 6 9.78 18.24 41.51
N THR A 7 10.92 17.65 41.22
CA THR A 7 11.55 17.79 39.90
C THR A 7 10.86 16.82 38.94
N PRO A 8 10.27 17.28 37.83
CA PRO A 8 9.74 16.38 36.80
C PRO A 8 10.89 15.61 36.13
N PRO A 9 10.67 14.36 35.69
CA PRO A 9 11.65 13.61 34.93
C PRO A 9 11.99 14.33 33.61
N PRO A 10 13.20 14.14 33.05
CA PRO A 10 13.57 14.73 31.77
C PRO A 10 12.60 14.24 30.69
N ALA A 11 12.10 15.16 29.87
CA ALA A 11 11.23 14.83 28.75
C ALA A 11 11.93 13.83 27.82
N GLU A 12 11.28 12.69 27.58
CA GLU A 12 11.69 11.76 26.53
C GLU A 12 11.67 12.49 25.17
N PRO A 13 12.60 12.17 24.25
CA PRO A 13 12.63 12.83 22.95
C PRO A 13 11.35 12.50 22.18
N ASN A 14 10.52 13.53 21.92
CA ASN A 14 9.36 13.43 21.05
C ASN A 14 9.80 13.00 19.64
N ASP A 15 9.59 11.73 19.30
CA ASP A 15 9.91 11.14 17.99
C ASP A 15 8.73 11.25 16.99
N GLU A 16 7.95 12.34 17.09
CA GLU A 16 6.81 12.63 16.22
C GLU A 16 7.19 13.54 15.03
N GLY A 17 8.48 13.60 14.70
CA GLY A 17 9.02 14.44 13.63
C GLY A 17 9.09 13.73 12.27
N PRO A 18 9.06 14.48 11.14
CA PRO A 18 9.37 13.92 9.83
C PRO A 18 10.81 13.37 9.81
N ILE A 19 10.97 12.08 9.46
CA ILE A 19 12.28 11.40 9.41
C ILE A 19 13.25 12.21 8.55
N ASP A 20 14.38 12.63 9.10
CA ASP A 20 15.43 13.29 8.34
C ASP A 20 16.59 12.32 8.10
N LEU A 21 16.90 12.08 6.83
CA LEU A 21 17.99 11.21 6.41
C LEU A 21 19.06 12.04 5.72
N ASP A 22 20.31 11.85 6.13
CA ASP A 22 21.43 12.65 5.66
C ASP A 22 21.66 12.52 4.15
N LEU A 23 21.99 13.64 3.52
CA LEU A 23 22.42 13.65 2.12
C LEU A 23 23.69 12.81 1.98
N GLY A 24 23.69 11.91 1.00
CA GLY A 24 24.78 10.98 0.75
C GLY A 24 24.66 9.64 1.47
N LEU A 25 23.71 9.50 2.41
CA LEU A 25 23.41 8.22 3.06
C LEU A 25 23.04 7.16 2.02
N LEU A 26 23.60 5.95 2.15
CA LEU A 26 23.36 4.84 1.24
C LEU A 26 22.32 3.88 1.84
N VAL A 27 21.06 4.10 1.52
CA VAL A 27 19.93 3.30 2.02
C VAL A 27 19.92 1.94 1.30
N GLY A 28 19.84 0.86 2.09
CA GLY A 28 19.86 -0.51 1.57
C GLY A 28 21.11 -0.85 0.75
N LYS A 29 22.24 -0.16 1.02
CA LYS A 29 23.50 -0.28 0.25
C LYS A 29 23.38 -0.01 -1.26
N ARG A 30 22.30 0.64 -1.70
CA ARG A 30 22.01 0.82 -3.13
C ARG A 30 21.54 2.22 -3.48
N PHE A 31 20.73 2.85 -2.65
CA PHE A 31 20.10 4.12 -2.98
C PHE A 31 20.75 5.25 -2.19
N LYS A 32 21.55 6.08 -2.87
CA LYS A 32 22.23 7.22 -2.25
C LYS A 32 21.26 8.39 -2.16
N ILE A 33 21.06 8.96 -0.98
CA ILE A 33 20.24 10.17 -0.82
C ILE A 33 20.92 11.35 -1.48
N VAL A 34 20.19 12.04 -2.36
CA VAL A 34 20.70 13.14 -3.17
C VAL A 34 20.08 14.47 -2.73
N LYS A 35 18.79 14.46 -2.40
CA LYS A 35 18.06 15.68 -2.02
C LYS A 35 16.81 15.33 -1.24
N LYS A 36 16.49 16.07 -0.19
CA LYS A 36 15.15 16.03 0.42
C LYS A 36 14.18 16.79 -0.49
N LEU A 37 13.13 16.12 -0.94
CA LEU A 37 12.14 16.66 -1.88
C LEU A 37 10.95 17.28 -1.13
N SER A 38 10.49 16.64 -0.07
CA SER A 38 9.43 17.19 0.80
C SER A 38 9.47 16.58 2.20
N SER A 39 8.84 17.26 3.14
CA SER A 39 8.53 16.76 4.48
C SER A 39 7.14 17.23 4.89
N GLY A 40 6.35 16.33 5.47
CA GLY A 40 5.00 16.62 5.97
C GLY A 40 4.52 15.57 6.98
N GLY A 41 3.25 15.65 7.39
CA GLY A 41 2.66 14.77 8.41
C GLY A 41 2.60 13.27 8.07
N CYS A 42 2.95 12.88 6.84
CA CYS A 42 3.00 11.48 6.38
C CYS A 42 4.44 11.02 6.08
N GLY A 43 5.46 11.65 6.68
CA GLY A 43 6.87 11.34 6.49
C GLY A 43 7.65 12.28 5.56
N SER A 44 8.87 11.88 5.21
CA SER A 44 9.80 12.63 4.34
C SER A 44 10.03 11.90 3.02
N VAL A 45 10.08 12.66 1.93
CA VAL A 45 10.40 12.14 0.60
C VAL A 45 11.76 12.66 0.18
N PHE A 46 12.62 11.76 -0.30
CA PHE A 46 13.98 12.02 -0.76
C PHE A 46 14.13 11.63 -2.23
N LYS A 47 14.86 12.44 -2.99
CA LYS A 47 15.45 12.03 -4.26
C LYS A 47 16.67 11.19 -3.94
N VAL A 48 16.72 9.99 -4.51
CA VAL A 48 17.86 9.08 -4.39
C VAL A 48 18.44 8.77 -5.75
N LYS A 49 19.72 8.42 -5.79
CA LYS A 49 20.40 7.89 -6.97
C LYS A 49 20.71 6.42 -6.73
N ASP A 50 20.25 5.56 -7.61
CA ASP A 50 20.65 4.15 -7.63
C ASP A 50 22.15 4.08 -7.96
N ALA A 51 22.94 3.55 -7.03
CA ALA A 51 24.39 3.43 -7.16
C ALA A 51 24.82 2.40 -8.22
N LYS A 52 23.94 1.47 -8.62
CA LYS A 52 24.21 0.48 -9.67
C LYS A 52 23.84 0.98 -11.06
N GLN A 53 22.71 1.66 -11.18
CA GLN A 53 22.15 2.04 -12.48
C GLN A 53 22.27 3.53 -12.80
N GLY A 54 22.65 4.36 -11.82
CA GLY A 54 22.80 5.81 -11.97
C GLY A 54 21.48 6.58 -12.11
N ILE A 55 20.34 5.89 -12.10
CA ILE A 55 19.01 6.47 -12.24
C ILE A 55 18.55 7.13 -10.94
N PHE A 56 17.72 8.16 -11.07
CA PHE A 56 17.11 8.84 -9.92
C PHE A 56 15.74 8.26 -9.60
N ALA A 57 15.43 8.11 -8.32
CA ALA A 57 14.15 7.65 -7.81
C ALA A 57 13.69 8.49 -6.62
N GLY A 58 12.42 8.35 -6.23
CA GLY A 58 11.88 8.87 -4.98
C GLY A 58 11.95 7.79 -3.90
N LEU A 59 12.45 8.14 -2.71
CA LEU A 59 12.48 7.31 -1.52
C LEU A 59 11.63 7.98 -0.45
N LYS A 60 10.54 7.35 -0.04
CA LYS A 60 9.67 7.84 1.04
C LYS A 60 10.05 7.14 2.34
N ALA A 61 10.34 7.93 3.37
CA ALA A 61 10.60 7.46 4.72
C ALA A 61 9.44 7.93 5.60
N GLU A 62 8.67 7.00 6.14
CA GLU A 62 7.49 7.28 6.95
C GLU A 62 7.74 6.94 8.41
N ASN A 63 7.16 7.74 9.30
CA ASN A 63 6.87 7.33 10.67
C ASN A 63 5.42 6.80 10.69
N ASN A 64 5.14 5.78 11.49
CA ASN A 64 4.05 4.82 11.27
C ASN A 64 2.59 5.32 11.46
N ASN A 65 2.31 6.64 11.45
CA ASN A 65 0.97 7.16 11.75
C ASN A 65 0.58 8.35 10.81
N VAL A 66 -0.64 8.30 10.20
CA VAL A 66 -1.57 9.40 9.75
C VAL A 66 -2.13 9.37 8.28
N ALA A 67 -3.46 9.64 8.14
CA ALA A 67 -4.48 9.45 7.06
C ALA A 67 -4.68 10.61 6.02
N GLY A 68 -5.50 10.60 4.92
CA GLY A 68 -6.59 9.71 4.46
C GLY A 68 -7.42 10.13 3.19
N GLY A 69 -7.03 11.12 2.36
CA GLY A 69 -7.81 11.56 1.15
C GLY A 69 -7.26 11.08 -0.20
N THR A 70 -5.97 10.75 -0.24
CA THR A 70 -5.19 10.30 -1.39
C THR A 70 -5.48 8.88 -1.83
N VAL A 71 -6.01 8.19 -0.85
CA VAL A 71 -6.34 6.79 -0.71
C VAL A 71 -7.17 6.35 -1.89
N LEU A 72 -8.39 6.86 -2.06
CA LEU A 72 -9.36 6.52 -3.10
C LEU A 72 -8.80 6.55 -4.55
N LYS A 73 -7.92 7.51 -4.85
CA LYS A 73 -7.27 7.60 -6.17
C LYS A 73 -6.10 6.63 -6.31
N LEU A 74 -5.39 6.34 -5.22
CA LEU A 74 -4.37 5.31 -5.19
C LEU A 74 -5.03 3.94 -5.42
N GLU A 75 -6.18 3.67 -4.80
CA GLU A 75 -6.91 2.39 -4.95
C GLU A 75 -7.44 2.20 -6.36
N ALA A 76 -8.10 3.21 -6.95
CA ALA A 76 -8.58 3.13 -8.33
C ALA A 76 -7.44 2.92 -9.33
N ARG A 77 -6.24 3.46 -9.03
CA ARG A 77 -5.05 3.28 -9.87
C ARG A 77 -4.32 1.96 -9.65
N ILE A 78 -4.20 1.49 -8.40
CA ILE A 78 -3.73 0.14 -8.10
C ILE A 78 -4.61 -0.85 -8.87
N LEU A 79 -5.93 -0.69 -8.80
CA LEU A 79 -6.87 -1.57 -9.50
C LEU A 79 -6.89 -1.37 -11.01
N ARG A 80 -6.63 -0.17 -11.52
CA ARG A 80 -6.37 0.04 -12.95
C ARG A 80 -5.07 -0.64 -13.41
N ALA A 81 -4.04 -0.69 -12.58
CA ALA A 81 -2.85 -1.51 -12.84
C ALA A 81 -3.20 -3.01 -12.81
N PHE A 82 -4.20 -3.42 -12.02
CA PHE A 82 -4.79 -4.76 -12.09
C PHE A 82 -5.71 -4.98 -13.31
N ASN A 83 -6.35 -3.95 -13.88
CA ASN A 83 -7.43 -4.07 -14.88
C ASN A 83 -7.04 -3.72 -16.34
N ASN A 84 -5.99 -2.92 -16.61
CA ASN A 84 -5.67 -2.47 -17.96
C ASN A 84 -4.42 -3.16 -18.55
N ARG A 85 -4.66 -4.00 -19.57
CA ARG A 85 -3.72 -4.63 -20.53
C ARG A 85 -2.48 -5.33 -19.92
N LYS A 86 -2.54 -6.67 -19.76
CA LYS A 86 -1.40 -7.62 -19.72
C LYS A 86 -0.27 -7.37 -18.69
N CYS A 87 -0.41 -6.41 -17.78
CA CYS A 87 0.67 -5.97 -16.87
C CYS A 87 0.30 -6.09 -15.38
N CYS A 88 -0.70 -6.91 -15.06
CA CYS A 88 -1.02 -7.29 -13.69
C CYS A 88 -0.16 -8.49 -13.26
N VAL A 89 0.30 -8.51 -12.00
CA VAL A 89 1.05 -9.65 -11.41
C VAL A 89 0.31 -10.98 -11.62
N HIS A 90 -1.02 -10.95 -11.47
CA HIS A 90 -1.88 -12.12 -11.67
C HIS A 90 -2.02 -12.56 -13.14
N ASP A 91 -1.88 -11.65 -14.11
CA ASP A 91 -1.99 -11.96 -15.54
C ASP A 91 -0.71 -12.59 -16.10
N VAL A 92 0.43 -12.40 -15.41
CA VAL A 92 1.68 -13.13 -15.67
C VAL A 92 1.81 -14.40 -14.81
N ASN A 93 0.71 -14.84 -14.19
CA ASN A 93 0.57 -16.05 -13.40
C ASN A 93 1.24 -16.08 -12.03
N TYR A 94 1.54 -14.91 -11.45
CA TYR A 94 2.10 -14.79 -10.11
C TYR A 94 1.08 -14.23 -9.12
N VAL A 95 1.16 -14.66 -7.88
CA VAL A 95 0.62 -13.96 -6.71
C VAL A 95 1.78 -13.25 -6.00
N HIS A 96 1.53 -12.07 -5.44
CA HIS A 96 2.54 -11.24 -4.79
C HIS A 96 2.84 -11.72 -3.36
N ARG A 97 1.80 -12.04 -2.58
CA ARG A 97 1.89 -12.60 -1.22
C ARG A 97 2.49 -11.69 -0.13
N ASP A 98 2.68 -10.41 -0.44
CA ASP A 98 3.17 -9.40 0.51
C ASP A 98 2.72 -8.00 0.10
N VAL A 99 1.45 -7.87 -0.25
CA VAL A 99 0.84 -6.58 -0.60
C VAL A 99 0.75 -5.73 0.69
N LYS A 100 1.49 -4.63 0.71
CA LYS A 100 1.59 -3.69 1.84
C LYS A 100 2.01 -2.30 1.35
N PRO A 101 1.79 -1.21 2.11
CA PRO A 101 2.07 0.15 1.64
C PRO A 101 3.52 0.36 1.17
N SER A 102 4.50 -0.18 1.89
CA SER A 102 5.92 -0.06 1.55
C SER A 102 6.34 -0.79 0.26
N ASN A 103 5.49 -1.68 -0.27
CA ASN A 103 5.68 -2.32 -1.57
C ASN A 103 4.97 -1.58 -2.71
N PHE A 104 4.43 -0.39 -2.45
CA PHE A 104 3.92 0.49 -3.49
C PHE A 104 4.77 1.76 -3.60
N ALA A 105 4.96 2.24 -4.82
CA ALA A 105 5.58 3.54 -5.09
C ALA A 105 4.77 4.32 -6.12
N ILE A 106 4.81 5.65 -6.06
CA ILE A 106 4.23 6.52 -7.08
C ILE A 106 5.36 7.03 -7.97
N GLY A 107 5.14 7.12 -9.28
CA GLY A 107 6.11 7.74 -10.19
C GLY A 107 6.35 9.21 -9.81
N ILE A 108 7.45 9.79 -10.28
CA ILE A 108 7.91 11.11 -9.79
C ILE A 108 8.01 12.21 -10.85
N ASP A 109 7.80 11.88 -12.13
CA ASP A 109 7.78 12.88 -13.21
C ASP A 109 6.35 13.25 -13.62
N LEU A 110 6.21 14.33 -14.39
CA LEU A 110 4.91 14.89 -14.77
C LEU A 110 4.01 13.88 -15.52
N ASP A 111 4.62 12.91 -16.20
CA ASP A 111 3.89 11.90 -16.99
C ASP A 111 3.53 10.65 -16.16
N ARG A 112 4.29 10.36 -15.09
CA ARG A 112 4.18 9.13 -14.27
C ARG A 112 3.88 9.40 -12.80
N ASN A 113 3.72 10.64 -12.36
CA ASN A 113 3.28 11.06 -10.99
C ASN A 113 1.90 10.52 -10.58
N ARG A 114 1.25 9.88 -11.54
CA ARG A 114 -0.05 9.27 -11.48
C ARG A 114 0.02 7.77 -11.76
N MET A 115 1.20 7.15 -11.78
CA MET A 115 1.34 5.69 -11.88
C MET A 115 1.74 5.11 -10.54
N VAL A 116 1.08 4.01 -10.16
CA VAL A 116 1.45 3.21 -8.99
C VAL A 116 2.26 2.02 -9.46
N TYR A 117 3.45 1.86 -8.88
CA TYR A 117 4.36 0.75 -9.09
C TYR A 117 4.22 -0.24 -7.93
N ILE A 118 4.20 -1.53 -8.26
CA ILE A 118 4.29 -2.62 -7.30
C ILE A 118 5.75 -3.06 -7.23
N LEU A 119 6.29 -3.14 -6.02
CA LEU A 119 7.69 -3.43 -5.72
C LEU A 119 7.81 -4.73 -4.91
N ASP A 120 9.03 -5.27 -4.86
CA ASP A 120 9.40 -6.43 -4.03
C ASP A 120 8.58 -7.71 -4.24
N PHE A 121 8.96 -8.45 -5.28
CA PHE A 121 8.40 -9.77 -5.58
C PHE A 121 9.10 -10.92 -4.82
N GLY A 122 9.87 -10.64 -3.76
CA GLY A 122 10.68 -11.64 -3.06
C GLY A 122 9.87 -12.78 -2.42
N LEU A 123 8.59 -12.53 -2.11
CA LEU A 123 7.64 -13.54 -1.62
C LEU A 123 6.67 -14.04 -2.69
N GLY A 124 6.76 -13.48 -3.89
CA GLY A 124 5.93 -13.81 -5.03
C GLY A 124 6.04 -15.29 -5.38
N ARG A 125 4.95 -15.85 -5.89
CA ARG A 125 4.88 -17.27 -6.27
C ARG A 125 4.03 -17.44 -7.50
N GLU A 126 4.49 -18.25 -8.43
CA GLU A 126 3.69 -18.67 -9.57
C GLU A 126 2.53 -19.54 -9.08
N TYR A 127 1.29 -19.13 -9.35
CA TYR A 127 0.10 -19.88 -8.96
C TYR A 127 -0.33 -20.90 -10.03
N THR A 128 0.32 -20.89 -11.20
CA THR A 128 0.10 -21.85 -12.28
C THR A 128 1.26 -22.83 -12.43
N ILE A 129 1.02 -23.93 -13.14
CA ILE A 129 2.01 -24.88 -13.60
C ILE A 129 1.60 -25.40 -14.98
N VAL A 130 2.57 -25.77 -15.82
CA VAL A 130 2.28 -26.49 -17.07
C VAL A 130 2.11 -27.98 -16.77
N LYS A 131 0.93 -28.52 -17.09
CA LYS A 131 0.62 -29.95 -17.01
C LYS A 131 0.04 -30.39 -18.34
N ASP A 132 0.60 -31.44 -18.94
CA ASP A 132 0.17 -31.97 -20.25
C ASP A 132 0.11 -30.89 -21.36
N GLY A 133 1.11 -29.99 -21.38
CA GLY A 133 1.20 -28.89 -22.33
C GLY A 133 0.20 -27.74 -22.11
N LYS A 134 -0.63 -27.80 -21.05
CA LYS A 134 -1.61 -26.76 -20.70
C LYS A 134 -1.22 -26.07 -19.40
N LEU A 135 -1.41 -24.75 -19.38
CA LEU A 135 -1.24 -23.96 -18.16
C LEU A 135 -2.47 -24.17 -17.25
N VAL A 136 -2.25 -24.68 -16.05
CA VAL A 136 -3.31 -24.97 -15.07
C VAL A 136 -2.98 -24.36 -13.71
N HIS A 137 -4.01 -24.14 -12.89
CA HIS A 137 -3.83 -23.66 -11.52
C HIS A 137 -3.15 -24.75 -10.68
N ARG A 138 -2.18 -24.37 -9.83
CA ARG A 138 -1.56 -25.29 -8.87
C ARG A 138 -2.59 -25.74 -7.84
N THR A 139 -2.52 -26.99 -7.41
CA THR A 139 -3.29 -27.48 -6.26
C THR A 139 -2.81 -26.79 -4.97
N ALA A 140 -3.74 -26.50 -4.06
CA ALA A 140 -3.41 -25.92 -2.77
C ALA A 140 -2.58 -26.91 -1.93
N ARG A 141 -1.51 -26.45 -1.30
CA ARG A 141 -0.83 -27.22 -0.25
C ARG A 141 -1.73 -27.32 0.98
N GLN A 142 -1.65 -28.46 1.68
CA GLN A 142 -2.38 -28.66 2.95
C GLN A 142 -1.91 -27.69 4.03
N ASP A 143 -0.59 -27.51 4.16
CA ASP A 143 0.02 -26.57 5.10
C ASP A 143 0.97 -25.62 4.38
N ALA A 144 0.52 -24.39 4.15
CA ALA A 144 1.38 -23.33 3.66
C ALA A 144 2.04 -22.60 4.84
N LEU A 145 3.37 -22.61 4.89
CA LEU A 145 4.11 -21.79 5.84
C LEU A 145 3.75 -20.32 5.65
N PHE A 146 3.36 -19.67 6.75
CA PHE A 146 3.10 -18.24 6.76
C PHE A 146 4.38 -17.47 6.37
N ARG A 147 4.22 -16.56 5.41
CA ARG A 147 5.19 -15.53 5.03
C ARG A 147 4.40 -14.31 4.61
N GLY A 148 4.95 -13.13 4.89
CA GLY A 148 4.33 -11.85 4.60
C GLY A 148 4.14 -11.02 5.87
N THR A 149 3.49 -9.88 5.72
CA THR A 149 3.26 -8.92 6.80
C THR A 149 1.95 -9.25 7.54
N LEU A 150 2.01 -9.54 8.85
CA LEU A 150 0.86 -9.96 9.67
C LEU A 150 -0.35 -9.02 9.52
N LYS A 151 -0.09 -7.72 9.66
CA LYS A 151 -1.06 -6.63 9.54
C LYS A 151 -1.97 -6.73 8.32
N TYR A 152 -1.39 -6.96 7.15
CA TYR A 152 -2.11 -6.97 5.87
C TYR A 152 -2.42 -8.37 5.34
N SER A 153 -1.98 -9.44 6.00
CA SER A 153 -2.23 -10.81 5.53
C SER A 153 -3.72 -11.19 5.64
N SER A 154 -4.25 -11.91 4.67
CA SER A 154 -5.63 -12.41 4.71
C SER A 154 -5.86 -13.40 5.86
N ILE A 155 -7.12 -13.60 6.28
CA ILE A 155 -7.49 -14.64 7.26
C ILE A 155 -7.03 -16.03 6.77
N ASN A 156 -7.19 -16.34 5.48
CA ASN A 156 -6.73 -17.61 4.90
C ASN A 156 -5.22 -17.80 5.07
N THR A 157 -4.45 -16.74 4.82
CA THR A 157 -2.99 -16.74 4.98
C THR A 157 -2.59 -17.02 6.43
N LEU A 158 -3.27 -16.38 7.39
CA LEU A 158 -3.05 -16.62 8.82
C LEU A 158 -3.48 -18.04 9.24
N LYS A 159 -4.49 -18.61 8.60
CA LYS A 159 -4.91 -20.01 8.78
C LYS A 159 -4.02 -21.03 8.06
N LYS A 160 -2.87 -20.63 7.52
CA LYS A 160 -1.92 -21.49 6.78
C LYS A 160 -2.50 -22.11 5.49
N SER A 161 -3.58 -21.53 4.96
CA SER A 161 -4.07 -21.91 3.63
C SER A 161 -3.12 -21.42 2.54
N GLU A 162 -3.12 -22.10 1.39
CA GLU A 162 -2.37 -21.66 0.23
C GLU A 162 -2.83 -20.28 -0.24
N GLN A 163 -1.88 -19.37 -0.47
CA GLN A 163 -2.19 -18.01 -0.87
C GLN A 163 -2.53 -17.95 -2.36
N GLY A 164 -3.72 -17.46 -2.68
CA GLY A 164 -4.22 -17.23 -4.02
C GLY A 164 -4.36 -15.74 -4.34
N ARG A 165 -4.94 -15.47 -5.51
CA ARG A 165 -5.15 -14.09 -6.01
C ARG A 165 -6.09 -13.26 -5.13
N SER A 166 -7.02 -13.92 -4.45
CA SER A 166 -7.95 -13.29 -3.52
C SER A 166 -7.26 -12.77 -2.27
N ASP A 167 -6.15 -13.39 -1.86
CA ASP A 167 -5.42 -12.99 -0.66
C ASP A 167 -4.68 -11.65 -0.87
N ASP A 168 -4.09 -11.44 -2.05
CA ASP A 168 -3.53 -10.14 -2.44
C ASP A 168 -4.60 -9.02 -2.45
N LEU A 169 -5.83 -9.35 -2.84
CA LEU A 169 -6.96 -8.41 -2.81
C LEU A 169 -7.45 -8.13 -1.38
N TRP A 170 -7.45 -9.12 -0.49
CA TRP A 170 -7.73 -8.91 0.94
C TRP A 170 -6.68 -8.01 1.58
N SER A 171 -5.41 -8.20 1.25
CA SER A 171 -4.34 -7.32 1.68
C SER A 171 -4.55 -5.88 1.21
N LEU A 172 -4.96 -5.69 -0.05
CA LEU A 172 -5.36 -4.37 -0.54
C LEU A 172 -6.49 -3.80 0.33
N MET A 173 -7.57 -4.55 0.59
CA MET A 173 -8.68 -4.05 1.42
C MET A 173 -8.24 -3.62 2.83
N TYR A 174 -7.31 -4.34 3.47
CA TYR A 174 -6.79 -3.91 4.77
C TYR A 174 -5.94 -2.64 4.70
N ILE A 175 -5.18 -2.44 3.61
CA ILE A 175 -4.50 -1.16 3.35
C ILE A 175 -5.53 -0.05 3.19
N LEU A 176 -6.61 -0.28 2.44
CA LEU A 176 -7.66 0.74 2.25
C LEU A 176 -8.36 1.07 3.58
N ALA A 177 -8.61 0.07 4.42
CA ALA A 177 -9.19 0.28 5.74
C ALA A 177 -8.25 1.10 6.65
N GLU A 178 -6.96 0.77 6.68
CA GLU A 178 -5.93 1.50 7.43
C GLU A 178 -5.88 2.99 7.05
N LEU A 179 -6.00 3.25 5.76
CA LEU A 179 -5.97 4.59 5.22
C LEU A 179 -7.19 5.45 5.61
N ILE A 180 -8.30 4.80 6.02
CA ILE A 180 -9.49 5.47 6.56
C ILE A 180 -9.39 5.64 8.08
N LYS A 181 -8.86 4.62 8.76
CA LYS A 181 -8.73 4.58 10.22
C LYS A 181 -7.72 3.52 10.65
N LEU A 182 -7.24 3.62 11.89
CA LEU A 182 -6.40 2.60 12.48
C LEU A 182 -7.07 1.21 12.46
N LEU A 183 -6.30 0.18 12.13
CA LEU A 183 -6.79 -1.19 12.12
C LEU A 183 -6.99 -1.71 13.56
N PRO A 184 -8.04 -2.52 13.84
CA PRO A 184 -8.30 -3.03 15.20
C PRO A 184 -7.21 -3.94 15.79
N TRP A 185 -6.24 -4.36 14.97
CA TRP A 185 -5.12 -5.21 15.36
C TRP A 185 -3.77 -4.48 15.27
N GLU A 186 -3.75 -3.15 15.30
CA GLU A 186 -2.51 -2.37 15.25
C GLU A 186 -1.56 -2.73 16.39
N ASP A 187 -2.05 -2.63 17.63
CA ASP A 187 -1.24 -2.75 18.85
C ASP A 187 -0.84 -4.19 19.18
N VAL A 188 -1.38 -5.16 18.46
CA VAL A 188 -1.19 -6.60 18.68
C VAL A 188 -0.57 -7.28 17.45
N ASN A 189 0.07 -6.50 16.57
CA ASN A 189 0.57 -6.94 15.26
C ASN A 189 1.89 -7.75 15.33
N ASP A 190 2.30 -8.20 16.52
CA ASP A 190 3.43 -9.09 16.76
C ASP A 190 3.01 -10.55 17.01
N ASP A 191 1.75 -10.78 17.43
CA ASP A 191 1.19 -12.11 17.66
C ASP A 191 0.18 -12.51 16.57
N LYS A 192 0.52 -13.57 15.84
CA LYS A 192 -0.27 -14.07 14.72
C LYS A 192 -1.68 -14.53 15.13
N ASP A 193 -1.82 -15.20 16.26
CA ASP A 193 -3.09 -15.80 16.68
C ASP A 193 -4.03 -14.73 17.24
N ILE A 194 -3.49 -13.72 17.91
CA ILE A 194 -4.26 -12.53 18.34
C ILE A 194 -4.72 -11.71 17.13
N VAL A 195 -3.85 -11.47 16.13
CA VAL A 195 -4.23 -10.78 14.89
C VAL A 195 -5.32 -11.55 14.14
N LEU A 196 -5.21 -12.88 14.04
CA LEU A 196 -6.22 -13.72 13.40
C LEU A 196 -7.58 -13.56 14.10
N LYS A 197 -7.61 -13.70 15.43
CA LYS A 197 -8.84 -13.55 16.21
C LYS A 197 -9.46 -12.17 16.03
N SER A 198 -8.66 -11.11 16.12
CA SER A 198 -9.12 -9.73 15.90
C SER A 198 -9.71 -9.53 14.50
N LYS A 199 -9.10 -10.12 13.46
CA LYS A 199 -9.62 -10.10 12.09
C LYS A 199 -10.95 -10.83 11.92
N GLU A 200 -11.13 -11.95 12.60
CA GLU A 200 -12.38 -12.74 12.54
C GLU A 200 -13.55 -12.06 13.29
N GLU A 201 -13.25 -11.36 14.39
CA GLU A 201 -14.26 -10.66 15.20
C GLU A 201 -14.62 -9.29 14.63
N THR A 202 -13.72 -8.68 13.85
CA THR A 202 -13.93 -7.36 13.26
C THR A 202 -14.96 -7.41 12.12
N LYS A 203 -16.04 -6.64 12.28
CA LYS A 203 -17.06 -6.44 11.23
C LYS A 203 -16.57 -5.48 10.15
N ASP A 204 -16.88 -5.75 8.88
CA ASP A 204 -16.54 -4.85 7.77
C ASP A 204 -17.06 -3.43 7.93
N ALA A 205 -18.26 -3.26 8.50
CA ALA A 205 -18.83 -1.95 8.78
C ALA A 205 -17.97 -1.12 9.77
N SER A 206 -17.19 -1.80 10.63
CA SER A 206 -16.23 -1.15 11.54
C SER A 206 -14.94 -0.76 10.82
N LEU A 207 -14.51 -1.54 9.81
CA LEU A 207 -13.35 -1.22 8.97
C LEU A 207 -13.64 -0.09 7.98
N PHE A 208 -14.86 -0.05 7.44
CA PHE A 208 -15.27 0.83 6.36
C PHE A 208 -16.50 1.68 6.73
N PRO A 209 -16.42 2.51 7.79
CA PRO A 209 -17.56 3.30 8.23
C PRO A 209 -17.97 4.30 7.15
N GLN A 210 -19.24 4.26 6.71
CA GLN A 210 -19.78 5.12 5.63
C GLN A 210 -19.27 4.79 4.21
N PHE A 211 -18.69 3.60 4.01
CA PHE A 211 -18.24 3.13 2.69
C PHE A 211 -18.86 1.78 2.33
N GLU A 212 -20.16 1.77 2.03
CA GLU A 212 -20.91 0.57 1.62
C GLU A 212 -20.30 -0.13 0.38
N ASP A 213 -19.70 0.65 -0.53
CA ASP A 213 -19.04 0.11 -1.72
C ASP A 213 -17.84 -0.80 -1.36
N TYR A 214 -17.07 -0.50 -0.28
CA TYR A 214 -16.01 -1.42 0.19
C TYR A 214 -16.59 -2.68 0.82
N ILE A 215 -17.74 -2.57 1.52
CA ILE A 215 -18.46 -3.74 2.07
C ILE A 215 -18.97 -4.64 0.93
N GLN A 216 -19.41 -4.04 -0.18
CA GLN A 216 -19.77 -4.81 -1.38
C GLN A 216 -18.56 -5.58 -1.93
N VAL A 217 -17.37 -4.95 -1.95
CA VAL A 217 -16.13 -5.61 -2.38
C VAL A 217 -15.75 -6.75 -1.44
N THR A 218 -15.72 -6.55 -0.12
CA THR A 218 -15.38 -7.61 0.83
C THR A 218 -16.36 -8.78 0.77
N ASN A 219 -17.66 -8.52 0.64
CA ASN A 219 -18.67 -9.55 0.42
C ASN A 219 -18.42 -10.33 -0.87
N TYR A 220 -18.03 -9.66 -1.95
CA TYR A 220 -17.66 -10.33 -3.19
C TYR A 220 -16.40 -11.18 -3.02
N LEU A 221 -15.36 -10.69 -2.35
CA LEU A 221 -14.13 -11.45 -2.09
C LEU A 221 -14.37 -12.71 -1.23
N ARG A 222 -15.34 -12.69 -0.29
CA ARG A 222 -15.70 -13.88 0.50
C ARG A 222 -16.28 -15.03 -0.31
N THR A 223 -16.77 -14.77 -1.52
CA THR A 223 -17.28 -15.82 -2.42
C THR A 223 -16.17 -16.60 -3.12
N PHE A 224 -14.91 -16.18 -2.98
CA PHE A 224 -13.80 -16.75 -3.73
C PHE A 224 -13.19 -17.95 -3.02
N GLU A 225 -13.15 -19.07 -3.73
CA GLU A 225 -12.26 -20.18 -3.43
C GLU A 225 -10.83 -19.88 -3.91
N TYR A 226 -9.84 -20.65 -3.42
CA TYR A 226 -8.43 -20.50 -3.76
C TYR A 226 -8.14 -20.37 -5.27
N ALA A 227 -8.78 -21.21 -6.10
CA ALA A 227 -8.56 -21.22 -7.54
C ALA A 227 -9.42 -20.19 -8.32
N THR A 228 -10.27 -19.42 -7.64
CA THR A 228 -11.16 -18.44 -8.27
C THR A 228 -10.34 -17.37 -8.97
N ARG A 229 -10.72 -17.02 -10.21
CA ARG A 229 -10.18 -15.83 -10.89
C ARG A 229 -11.09 -14.65 -10.55
N PRO A 230 -10.58 -13.62 -9.85
CA PRO A 230 -11.36 -12.41 -9.60
C PRO A 230 -11.79 -11.74 -10.90
N ASP A 231 -13.03 -11.23 -10.94
CA ASP A 231 -13.45 -10.28 -11.96
C ASP A 231 -12.91 -8.89 -11.60
N TYR A 232 -11.69 -8.59 -12.05
CA TYR A 232 -11.03 -7.31 -11.79
C TYR A 232 -11.78 -6.14 -12.43
N ALA A 233 -12.51 -6.35 -13.53
CA ALA A 233 -13.29 -5.30 -14.17
C ALA A 233 -14.52 -4.93 -13.33
N LYS A 234 -15.19 -5.91 -12.74
CA LYS A 234 -16.26 -5.67 -11.76
C LYS A 234 -15.75 -4.91 -10.55
N LEU A 235 -14.60 -5.32 -9.98
CA LEU A 235 -13.98 -4.59 -8.87
C LEU A 235 -13.73 -3.15 -9.26
N PHE A 236 -13.05 -2.90 -10.38
CA PHE A 236 -12.77 -1.56 -10.89
C PHE A 236 -14.05 -0.71 -11.05
N THR A 237 -15.13 -1.30 -11.56
CA THR A 237 -16.42 -0.62 -11.72
C THR A 237 -17.01 -0.14 -10.38
N ILE A 238 -16.85 -0.93 -9.30
CA ILE A 238 -17.30 -0.53 -7.96
C ILE A 238 -16.53 0.72 -7.49
N PHE A 239 -15.20 0.75 -7.63
CA PHE A 239 -14.39 1.90 -7.21
C PHE A 239 -14.64 3.14 -8.08
N GLU A 240 -14.80 3.00 -9.40
CA GLU A 240 -15.19 4.12 -10.28
C GLU A 240 -16.58 4.68 -9.90
N GLY A 241 -17.54 3.79 -9.59
CA GLY A 241 -18.85 4.19 -9.09
C GLY A 241 -18.76 4.97 -7.78
N MET A 242 -17.91 4.52 -6.87
CA MET A 242 -17.64 5.20 -5.60
C MET A 242 -17.02 6.59 -5.80
N MET A 243 -16.04 6.72 -6.71
CA MET A 243 -15.48 8.02 -7.10
C MET A 243 -16.54 8.96 -7.67
N HIS A 244 -17.42 8.44 -8.54
CA HIS A 244 -18.49 9.22 -9.14
C HIS A 244 -19.50 9.73 -8.10
N LYS A 245 -19.99 8.85 -7.20
CA LYS A 245 -20.90 9.22 -6.09
C LYS A 245 -20.34 10.34 -5.23
N ARG A 246 -19.02 10.34 -4.99
CA ARG A 246 -18.32 11.36 -4.19
C ARG A 246 -17.81 12.56 -5.00
N LYS A 247 -18.15 12.65 -6.28
CA LYS A 247 -17.72 13.73 -7.20
C LYS A 247 -16.19 13.85 -7.28
N ILE A 248 -15.47 12.75 -7.10
CA ILE A 248 -14.00 12.69 -7.21
C ILE A 248 -13.64 12.42 -8.67
N LYS A 249 -12.78 13.26 -9.25
CA LYS A 249 -12.25 13.06 -10.61
C LYS A 249 -10.82 12.55 -10.55
N HIS A 250 -10.43 11.74 -11.55
CA HIS A 250 -9.04 11.30 -11.76
C HIS A 250 -8.01 12.43 -11.85
N GLN A 251 -8.47 13.64 -12.17
CA GLN A 251 -7.67 14.84 -12.36
C GLN A 251 -7.37 15.57 -11.05
N HIS A 252 -8.21 15.38 -10.01
CA HIS A 252 -8.02 16.04 -8.72
C HIS A 252 -6.65 15.67 -8.15
N LEU A 253 -6.01 16.62 -7.47
CA LEU A 253 -4.70 16.44 -6.86
C LEU A 253 -4.72 15.41 -5.73
N TYR A 254 -3.69 14.59 -5.64
CA TYR A 254 -3.41 13.77 -4.47
C TYR A 254 -3.05 14.68 -3.26
N ASP A 255 -3.27 14.23 -2.02
CA ASP A 255 -2.96 14.99 -0.79
C ASP A 255 -1.49 15.43 -0.72
N TRP A 256 -0.56 14.69 -1.32
CA TRP A 256 0.86 15.07 -1.41
C TRP A 256 1.19 16.00 -2.57
N GLU A 257 0.25 16.26 -3.49
CA GLU A 257 0.38 17.22 -4.59
C GLU A 257 -0.07 18.61 -4.12
N SER A 258 0.86 19.51 -3.83
CA SER A 258 0.55 20.90 -3.47
C SER A 258 0.16 21.75 -4.70
N GLN A 259 -0.87 22.60 -4.59
CA GLN A 259 -1.17 23.70 -5.53
C GLN A 259 -0.09 24.82 -5.49
N LYS A 260 1.19 24.49 -5.63
CA LYS A 260 2.22 25.50 -5.87
C LYS A 260 2.37 25.68 -7.38
N ILE A 261 1.69 26.72 -7.85
CA ILE A 261 1.92 27.52 -9.05
C ILE A 261 3.20 27.09 -9.78
N MET A 262 3.04 26.48 -10.95
CA MET A 262 4.09 26.51 -11.97
C MET A 262 4.46 27.99 -12.16
N PRO A 263 5.73 28.40 -11.95
CA PRO A 263 6.14 29.72 -12.42
C PRO A 263 5.73 29.79 -13.89
N SER A 264 4.93 30.79 -14.23
CA SER A 264 4.59 31.06 -15.61
C SER A 264 5.91 31.15 -16.37
N ILE A 265 6.09 30.27 -17.35
CA ILE A 265 7.06 30.50 -18.41
C ILE A 265 6.44 31.63 -19.24
N THR A 266 6.58 32.85 -18.75
CA THR A 266 6.30 34.07 -19.49
C THR A 266 7.61 34.82 -19.54
N ASP A 267 8.19 34.77 -20.73
CA ASP A 267 9.08 35.72 -21.38
C ASP A 267 10.22 36.33 -20.55
N ASN A 268 11.44 35.99 -20.96
CA ASN A 268 12.50 36.97 -21.21
C ASN A 268 13.55 36.35 -22.14
N PHE A 269 13.19 36.27 -23.43
CA PHE A 269 14.17 36.48 -24.49
C PHE A 269 14.22 37.99 -24.73
N ILE A 270 15.33 38.61 -24.34
CA ILE A 270 15.96 39.91 -24.71
C ILE A 270 16.99 40.07 -23.57
N SER A 271 18.30 40.13 -23.79
CA SER A 271 19.15 40.53 -24.92
C SER A 271 20.43 39.71 -24.97
#